data_AF-A0A0E9TZT5-F1
#
_entry.id   AF-A0A0E9TZT5-F1
#
_cell.length_a   1.000
_cell.length_b   1.000
_cell.length_c   1.000
_cell.angle_alpha   90.00
_cell.angle_beta   90.00
_cell.angle_gamma   90.00
#
_symmetry.space_group_name_H-M   'P 1'
#
loop_
_entity.id
_entity.type
_entity.pdbx_description
1 polymer ?
#
loop_
_entity_poly.entity_id
_entity_poly.type
_entity_poly.pdbx_seq_one_letter_code
_entity_poly.pdbx_strand_id
1 'polypeptide(L)'
;MAVMLVPGQTLPLQLFRPQEVSMMRGLIQRDRTFAVLASVSDAGEQQAEFGTTAEIYAYREEQEYGIETVKVKAVGRQRFKVHEIRTQADG
;
A
#
# COMPACT_ATOMS: atom_id res chain seq x y z
N MET A 1 12.45 -11.32 4.79
CA MET A 1 12.74 -10.74 3.46
C MET A 1 11.91 -9.47 3.33
N ALA A 2 12.56 -8.32 3.34
CA ALA A 2 11.90 -7.04 3.14
C ALA A 2 11.64 -6.80 1.66
N VAL A 3 10.39 -6.58 1.26
CA VAL A 3 10.04 -6.18 -0.10
C VAL A 3 10.22 -4.67 -0.22
N MET A 4 11.27 -4.22 -0.90
CA MET A 4 11.43 -2.82 -1.28
C MET A 4 10.80 -2.60 -2.65
N LEU A 5 9.85 -1.67 -2.75
CA LEU A 5 9.31 -1.23 -4.02
C LEU A 5 10.25 -0.19 -4.65
N VAL A 6 10.63 -0.38 -5.91
CA VAL A 6 11.40 0.60 -6.69
C VAL A 6 10.56 1.25 -7.80
N PRO A 7 10.91 2.46 -8.28
CA PRO A 7 10.24 3.08 -9.42
C PRO A 7 10.18 2.16 -10.65
N GLY A 8 9.01 2.09 -11.29
CA GLY A 8 8.74 1.22 -12.45
C GLY A 8 8.37 -0.23 -12.09
N GLN A 9 8.61 -0.69 -10.86
CA GLN A 9 8.24 -2.03 -10.44
C GLN A 9 6.73 -2.16 -10.22
N THR A 10 6.14 -3.25 -10.71
CA THR A 10 4.74 -3.58 -10.43
C THR A 10 4.60 -4.26 -9.06
N LEU A 11 3.64 -3.79 -8.27
CA LEU A 11 3.22 -4.37 -6.99
C LEU A 11 1.77 -4.88 -7.11
N PRO A 12 1.56 -6.20 -7.19
CA PRO A 12 0.22 -6.78 -7.08
C PRO A 12 -0.17 -6.94 -5.61
N LEU A 13 -1.40 -6.54 -5.26
CA LEU A 13 -1.97 -6.72 -3.92
C LEU A 13 -3.39 -7.30 -4.00
N GLN A 14 -3.73 -8.13 -3.01
CA GLN A 14 -5.08 -8.60 -2.76
C GLN A 14 -5.43 -8.31 -1.30
N LEU A 15 -6.44 -7.48 -1.10
CA LEU A 15 -6.88 -6.98 0.20
C LEU A 15 -8.23 -7.58 0.55
N PHE A 16 -8.37 -8.03 1.80
CA PHE A 16 -9.59 -8.68 2.31
C PHE A 16 -10.00 -8.15 3.68
N ARG A 17 -9.16 -7.39 4.38
CA ARG A 17 -9.55 -6.78 5.65
C ARG A 17 -10.43 -5.55 5.38
N PRO A 18 -11.57 -5.38 6.10
CA PRO A 18 -12.50 -4.29 5.83
C PRO A 18 -11.87 -2.88 5.81
N GLN A 19 -10.95 -2.61 6.73
CA GLN A 19 -10.24 -1.32 6.79
C GLN A 19 -9.33 -1.09 5.57
N GLU A 20 -8.61 -2.12 5.13
CA GLU A 20 -7.73 -2.05 3.95
C GLU A 20 -8.55 -1.90 2.66
N VAL A 21 -9.67 -2.63 2.56
CA VAL A 21 -10.63 -2.54 1.46
C VAL A 21 -11.24 -1.13 1.39
N SER A 22 -11.70 -0.60 2.52
CA SER A 22 -12.27 0.76 2.61
C SER A 22 -11.25 1.82 2.21
N MET A 23 -10.03 1.75 2.76
CA MET A 23 -8.92 2.63 2.41
C MET A 23 -8.64 2.58 0.90
N MET A 24 -8.55 1.38 0.33
CA MET A 24 -8.21 1.20 -1.09
C MET A 24 -9.29 1.77 -2.01
N ARG A 25 -10.58 1.57 -1.70
CA ARG A 25 -11.69 2.20 -2.43
C ARG A 25 -11.60 3.73 -2.38
N GLY A 26 -11.27 4.29 -1.20
CA GLY A 26 -11.05 5.72 -1.04
C GLY A 26 -9.91 6.25 -1.92
N LEU A 27 -8.78 5.54 -1.98
CA LEU A 27 -7.64 5.89 -2.82
C LEU A 27 -7.97 5.83 -4.32
N ILE A 28 -8.71 4.80 -4.73
CA ILE A 28 -9.13 4.61 -6.13
C ILE A 28 -9.95 5.80 -6.63
N GLN A 29 -10.79 6.39 -5.77
CA GLN A 29 -11.62 7.56 -6.08
C GLN A 29 -10.88 8.90 -5.99
N ARG A 30 -9.64 8.91 -5.50
CA ARG A 30 -8.82 10.12 -5.30
C ARG A 30 -7.69 10.19 -6.33
N ASP A 31 -6.43 10.07 -5.88
CA ASP A 31 -5.22 10.19 -6.70
C ASP A 31 -4.59 8.81 -7.03
N ARG A 32 -5.21 7.72 -6.56
CA ARG A 32 -4.76 6.34 -6.77
C ARG A 32 -3.35 6.06 -6.23
N THR A 33 -2.84 6.88 -5.32
CA THR A 33 -1.45 6.79 -4.87
C THR A 33 -1.36 6.47 -3.38
N PHE A 34 -0.49 5.52 -3.01
CA PHE A 34 -0.18 5.21 -1.61
C PHE A 34 1.32 5.06 -1.38
N ALA A 35 1.74 5.13 -0.12
CA ALA A 35 3.14 4.99 0.28
C ALA A 35 3.49 3.52 0.57
N VAL A 36 4.62 3.05 0.04
CA VAL A 36 5.25 1.78 0.44
C VAL A 36 6.55 2.09 1.15
N LEU A 37 6.61 1.76 2.44
CA LEU A 37 7.78 1.99 3.28
C LEU A 37 8.80 0.87 3.11
N ALA A 38 10.08 1.23 2.97
CA ALA A 38 11.17 0.28 2.96
C ALA A 38 11.55 -0.08 4.40
N SER A 39 10.88 -1.07 4.99
CA SER A 39 11.26 -1.61 6.30
C SER A 39 12.33 -2.69 6.15
N VAL A 40 13.35 -2.69 7.01
CA VAL A 40 14.27 -3.82 7.16
C VAL A 40 13.76 -4.64 8.35
N SER A 41 13.06 -5.74 8.10
CA SER A 41 12.55 -6.58 9.19
C SER A 41 13.67 -7.44 9.77
N ASP A 42 14.15 -7.12 10.96
CA ASP A 42 13.99 -7.92 12.19
C ASP A 42 14.85 -7.32 13.32
N ALA A 43 14.27 -7.16 14.52
CA ALA A 43 14.93 -6.87 15.81
C ALA A 43 15.15 -5.40 16.27
N GLY A 44 14.40 -4.41 15.79
CA GLY A 44 14.42 -3.09 16.42
C GLY A 44 13.39 -2.12 15.87
N GLU A 45 12.95 -1.19 16.71
CA GLU A 45 12.01 -0.08 16.43
C GLU A 45 12.54 0.94 15.39
N GLN A 46 13.28 0.50 14.37
CA GLN A 46 13.73 1.39 13.31
C GLN A 46 12.56 1.70 12.38
N GLN A 47 11.99 2.88 12.60
CA GLN A 47 11.04 3.51 11.68
C GLN A 47 11.67 3.56 10.28
N ALA A 48 10.89 3.20 9.26
CA ALA A 48 11.36 3.26 7.89
C ALA A 48 11.77 4.69 7.53
N GLU A 49 13.02 4.89 7.11
CA GLU A 49 13.52 6.22 6.72
C GLU A 49 13.14 6.61 5.30
N PHE A 50 12.87 5.61 4.44
CA PHE A 50 12.62 5.79 3.02
C PHE A 50 11.42 4.97 2.56
N GLY A 51 10.85 5.39 1.44
CA GLY A 51 9.82 4.63 0.76
C GLY A 51 9.67 5.03 -0.71
N THR A 52 8.72 4.38 -1.36
CA THR A 52 8.36 4.64 -2.75
C THR A 52 6.86 4.82 -2.86
N THR A 53 6.40 5.83 -3.58
CA THR A 53 4.98 5.99 -3.90
C THR A 53 4.55 4.93 -4.92
N ALA A 54 3.37 4.35 -4.73
CA ALA A 54 2.79 3.34 -5.60
C ALA A 54 1.48 3.87 -6.18
N GLU A 55 1.38 3.94 -7.50
CA GLU A 55 0.18 4.41 -8.21
C GLU A 55 -0.59 3.21 -8.78
N ILE A 56 -1.87 3.11 -8.43
CA ILE A 56 -2.77 2.06 -8.90
C ILE A 56 -3.14 2.32 -10.35
N TYR A 57 -2.79 1.39 -11.24
CA TYR A 57 -3.12 1.46 -12.66
C TYR A 57 -4.20 0.46 -13.09
N ALA A 58 -4.47 -0.56 -12.27
CA ALA A 58 -5.58 -1.49 -12.48
C ALA A 58 -6.14 -1.97 -11.15
N TYR A 59 -7.45 -2.16 -11.07
CA TYR A 59 -8.11 -2.74 -9.89
C TYR A 59 -9.32 -3.57 -10.28
N ARG A 60 -9.75 -4.43 -9.36
CA ARG A 60 -10.99 -5.20 -9.44
C ARG A 60 -11.55 -5.37 -8.03
N GLU A 61 -12.84 -5.10 -7.88
CA GLU A 61 -13.61 -5.41 -6.68
C GLU A 61 -14.38 -6.72 -6.90
N GLU A 62 -14.38 -7.58 -5.89
CA GLU A 62 -15.07 -8.87 -5.89
C GLU A 62 -15.80 -9.03 -4.55
N GLN A 63 -16.94 -9.73 -4.59
CA GLN A 63 -17.65 -10.16 -3.39
C GLN A 63 -17.86 -11.66 -3.50
N GLU A 64 -17.14 -12.42 -2.68
CA GLU A 64 -17.17 -13.89 -2.71
C GLU A 64 -17.49 -14.41 -1.32
N TYR A 65 -18.51 -15.27 -1.20
CA TYR A 65 -18.99 -15.80 0.09
C TYR A 65 -19.29 -14.72 1.15
N GLY A 66 -19.72 -13.53 0.72
CA GLY A 66 -20.00 -12.39 1.61
C GLY A 66 -18.75 -11.61 2.05
N ILE A 67 -17.55 -11.98 1.57
CA ILE A 67 -16.30 -11.28 1.85
C ILE A 67 -15.99 -10.34 0.68
N GLU A 68 -15.84 -9.06 0.99
CA GLU A 68 -15.40 -8.06 0.01
C GLU A 68 -13.89 -8.13 -0.18
N THR A 69 -13.44 -8.24 -1.42
CA THR A 69 -12.03 -8.29 -1.79
C THR A 69 -11.72 -7.21 -2.82
N VAL A 70 -10.57 -6.55 -2.66
CA VAL A 70 -10.03 -5.62 -3.66
C VAL A 70 -8.68 -6.14 -4.15
N LYS A 71 -8.59 -6.38 -5.46
CA LYS A 71 -7.34 -6.72 -6.15
C LYS A 71 -6.83 -5.48 -6.85
N VAL A 72 -5.58 -5.08 -6.60
CA VAL A 72 -4.95 -3.95 -7.29
C VAL A 72 -3.62 -4.33 -7.92
N LYS A 73 -3.29 -3.66 -9.01
CA LYS A 73 -1.93 -3.57 -9.54
C LYS A 73 -1.49 -2.11 -9.45
N ALA A 74 -0.42 -1.89 -8.70
CA ALA A 74 0.22 -0.60 -8.58
C ALA A 74 1.61 -0.62 -9.22
N VAL A 75 2.12 0.55 -9.60
CA VAL A 75 3.49 0.74 -10.09
C VAL A 75 4.23 1.73 -9.21
N GLY A 76 5.47 1.43 -8.84
CA GLY A 76 6.32 2.37 -8.12
C GLY A 76 6.58 3.62 -8.97
N ARG A 77 6.48 4.81 -8.37
CA ARG A 77 6.68 6.10 -9.06
C ARG A 77 7.89 6.86 -8.52
N GLN A 78 7.80 7.37 -7.30
CA GLN A 78 8.80 8.31 -6.75
C GLN A 78 9.33 7.81 -5.41
N ARG A 79 10.64 7.95 -5.21
CA ARG A 79 11.28 7.69 -3.91
C ARG A 79 11.09 8.91 -3.01
N PHE A 80 10.90 8.68 -1.71
CA PHE A 80 10.79 9.74 -0.71
C PHE A 80 11.54 9.38 0.56
N LYS A 81 11.87 10.42 1.34
CA LYS A 81 12.34 10.30 2.72
C LYS A 81 11.15 10.51 3.65
N VAL A 82 11.01 9.66 4.66
CA VAL A 82 9.97 9.79 5.69
C VAL A 82 10.37 10.91 6.66
N HIS A 83 9.43 11.81 6.91
CA HIS A 83 9.58 12.84 7.94
C HIS A 83 8.87 12.47 9.23
N GLU A 84 7.68 11.88 9.14
CA GLU A 84 6.86 11.47 10.27
C GLU A 84 5.93 10.32 9.86
N ILE A 85 5.63 9.42 10.80
CA ILE A 85 4.60 8.37 10.65
C ILE A 85 3.58 8.56 11.76
N ARG A 86 2.30 8.59 11.39
CA ARG A 86 1.17 8.64 12.33
C ARG A 86 0.21 7.49 12.03
N THR A 87 -0.22 6.79 13.07
CA THR A 87 -1.22 5.72 12.99
C THR A 87 -2.60 6.31 13.26
N GLN A 88 -3.59 5.93 12.45
CA GLN A 88 -4.97 6.35 12.65
C GLN A 88 -5.71 5.29 13.48
N ALA A 89 -6.89 5.64 14.02
CA ALA A 89 -7.65 4.72 14.88
C ALA A 89 -8.12 3.46 14.15
N ASP A 90 -8.20 3.51 12.83
CA ASP A 90 -8.56 2.43 11.91
C ASP A 90 -7.35 1.63 11.38
N GLY A 91 -6.11 2.03 11.68
CA GLY A 91 -4.88 1.31 11.33
C GLY A 91 -3.68 2.19 11.01
#